data_AF-A0AAF5CZX4-F1
#
_entry.id   AF-A0AAF5CZX4-F1
#
_cell.length_a   1.000
_cell.length_b   1.000
_cell.length_c   1.000
_cell.angle_alpha   90.00
_cell.angle_beta   90.00
_cell.angle_gamma   90.00
#
_symmetry.space_group_name_H-M   'P 1'
#
loop_
_entity.id
_entity.type
_entity.pdbx_description
1 polymer ?
#
loop_
_entity_poly.entity_id
_entity_poly.type
_entity_poly.pdbx_seq_one_letter_code
_entity_poly.pdbx_strand_id
1 'polypeptide(L)'
;MYLKYYLNEEGHRVYTLKKHSPEGKLTLSAHPAKFSPEDKFSKYRILTKKRFGLLPCKALKASRGYAGRKKLLVGFILFVVGWKIGGLVLYDKISNRLDDESGEERYFEIREPKNQFNIFKSKEDSDSTANNNEEVDPKTFKLDTDD
;
A
#
# COMPACT_ATOMS: atom_id res chain seq x y z
N MET A 1 -49.12 24.81 -20.87
CA MET A 1 -48.69 24.08 -22.08
C MET A 1 -49.73 23.03 -22.42
N TYR A 2 -50.19 22.99 -23.67
CA TYR A 2 -51.32 22.15 -24.07
C TYR A 2 -50.90 20.74 -24.48
N LEU A 3 -49.67 20.55 -24.93
CA LEU A 3 -49.18 19.25 -25.38
C LEU A 3 -48.99 18.33 -24.18
N LYS A 4 -49.71 17.21 -24.19
CA LYS A 4 -49.64 16.16 -23.19
C LYS A 4 -49.28 14.84 -23.84
N TYR A 5 -48.93 13.85 -23.03
CA TYR A 5 -48.72 12.49 -23.51
C TYR A 5 -49.19 11.45 -22.49
N TYR A 6 -49.40 10.25 -22.97
CA TYR A 6 -49.47 9.03 -22.17
C TYR A 6 -48.50 7.99 -22.74
N LEU A 7 -48.25 6.94 -21.97
CA LEU A 7 -47.39 5.84 -22.40
C LEU A 7 -48.27 4.71 -22.93
N ASN A 8 -47.94 4.22 -24.12
CA ASN A 8 -48.51 2.98 -24.66
C ASN A 8 -47.93 1.76 -23.93
N GLU A 9 -48.48 0.59 -24.21
CA GLU A 9 -48.00 -0.71 -23.71
C GLU A 9 -46.51 -0.96 -24.05
N GLU A 10 -46.06 -0.48 -25.20
CA GLU A 10 -44.66 -0.53 -25.66
C GLU A 10 -43.74 0.49 -24.95
N GLY A 11 -44.29 1.40 -24.13
CA GLY A 11 -43.54 2.47 -23.46
C GLY A 11 -43.27 3.69 -24.34
N HIS A 12 -43.80 3.75 -25.56
CA HIS A 12 -43.73 4.94 -26.42
C HIS A 12 -44.70 6.03 -25.98
N ARG A 13 -44.31 7.29 -26.20
CA ARG A 13 -45.15 8.46 -25.87
C ARG A 13 -46.15 8.70 -27.01
N VAL A 14 -47.45 8.63 -26.70
CA VAL A 14 -48.49 9.12 -27.62
C VAL A 14 -48.96 10.49 -27.15
N TYR A 15 -48.81 11.46 -28.04
CA TYR A 15 -49.15 12.85 -27.77
C TYR A 15 -50.65 13.10 -27.93
N THR A 16 -51.19 13.94 -27.08
CA THR A 16 -52.61 14.32 -27.07
C THR A 16 -52.82 15.70 -26.46
N LEU A 17 -53.94 16.32 -26.79
CA LEU A 17 -54.43 17.54 -26.12
C LEU A 17 -55.45 17.21 -25.02
N LYS A 18 -55.94 15.97 -24.96
CA LYS A 18 -56.95 15.53 -23.99
C LYS A 18 -56.36 15.41 -22.58
N LYS A 19 -57.19 15.65 -21.56
CA LYS A 19 -56.79 15.48 -20.14
C LYS A 19 -56.71 14.02 -19.68
N HIS A 20 -57.43 13.13 -20.37
CA HIS A 20 -57.51 11.70 -20.06
C HIS A 20 -57.00 10.87 -21.24
N SER A 21 -56.32 9.76 -20.94
CA SER A 21 -55.96 8.72 -21.90
C SER A 21 -57.21 7.93 -22.33
N PRO A 22 -57.15 7.12 -23.40
CA PRO A 22 -58.26 6.21 -23.75
C PRO A 22 -58.64 5.25 -22.60
N GLU A 23 -57.70 4.93 -21.71
CA GLU A 23 -57.92 4.10 -20.52
C GLU A 23 -58.46 4.89 -19.30
N GLY A 24 -58.69 6.20 -19.42
CA GLY A 24 -59.13 7.08 -18.33
C GLY A 24 -58.02 7.60 -17.41
N LYS A 25 -56.76 7.16 -17.59
CA LYS A 25 -55.60 7.65 -16.81
C LYS A 25 -55.33 9.14 -17.13
N LEU A 26 -54.84 9.89 -16.15
CA LEU A 26 -54.48 11.30 -16.38
C LEU A 26 -53.23 11.41 -17.27
N THR A 27 -53.27 12.34 -18.22
CA THR A 27 -52.15 12.59 -19.14
C THR A 27 -51.08 13.49 -18.50
N LEU A 28 -49.82 13.24 -18.85
CA LEU A 28 -48.65 13.97 -18.36
C LEU A 28 -48.30 15.13 -19.28
N SER A 29 -47.69 16.20 -18.74
CA SER A 29 -47.16 17.29 -19.57
C SER A 29 -46.01 16.80 -20.43
N ALA A 30 -46.05 17.06 -21.74
CA ALA A 30 -44.95 16.71 -22.65
C ALA A 30 -43.68 17.54 -22.42
N HIS A 31 -43.82 18.68 -21.76
CA HIS A 31 -42.73 19.61 -21.55
C HIS A 31 -42.02 19.36 -20.21
N PRO A 32 -40.70 19.51 -20.15
CA PRO A 32 -39.94 19.36 -18.92
C PRO A 32 -40.30 20.44 -17.90
N ALA A 33 -40.04 20.16 -16.62
CA ALA A 33 -40.17 21.17 -15.57
C ALA A 33 -39.19 22.34 -15.81
N LYS A 34 -39.62 23.56 -15.48
CA LYS A 34 -38.78 24.75 -15.63
C LYS A 34 -37.50 24.61 -14.79
N PHE A 35 -36.36 24.81 -15.43
CA PHE A 35 -35.08 24.88 -14.74
C PHE A 35 -34.85 26.28 -14.18
N SER A 36 -34.31 26.34 -12.96
CA SER A 36 -33.81 27.56 -12.32
C SER A 36 -32.39 27.27 -11.85
N PRO A 37 -31.41 28.16 -12.09
CA PRO A 37 -30.06 27.99 -11.55
C PRO A 37 -30.08 28.01 -10.02
N GLU A 38 -30.94 28.85 -9.43
CA GLU A 38 -31.23 28.86 -8.01
C GLU A 38 -32.37 27.88 -7.72
N ASP A 39 -32.02 26.65 -7.35
CA ASP A 39 -32.97 25.63 -6.93
C ASP A 39 -32.89 25.37 -5.41
N LYS A 40 -33.72 26.11 -4.66
CA LYS A 40 -33.86 25.98 -3.20
C LYS A 40 -34.21 24.55 -2.74
N PHE A 41 -34.82 23.74 -3.61
CA PHE A 41 -35.28 22.39 -3.28
C PHE A 41 -34.35 21.28 -3.80
N SER A 42 -33.17 21.64 -4.34
CA SER A 42 -32.16 20.70 -4.83
C SER A 42 -31.76 19.65 -3.79
N LYS A 43 -31.54 20.06 -2.54
CA LYS A 43 -31.24 19.17 -1.40
C LYS A 43 -32.33 18.12 -1.20
N TYR A 44 -33.59 18.52 -1.22
CA TYR A 44 -34.73 17.62 -1.03
C TYR A 44 -34.88 16.65 -2.21
N ARG A 45 -34.69 17.10 -3.46
CA ARG A 45 -34.69 16.21 -4.64
C ARG A 45 -33.64 15.11 -4.51
N ILE A 46 -32.43 15.44 -4.07
CA ILE A 46 -31.34 14.46 -3.89
C ILE A 46 -31.65 13.48 -2.75
N LEU A 47 -32.17 13.97 -1.62
CA LEU A 47 -32.58 13.12 -0.49
C LEU A 47 -33.66 12.11 -0.89
N THR A 48 -34.68 12.54 -1.62
CA THR A 48 -35.75 11.66 -2.13
C THR A 48 -35.19 10.60 -3.07
N LYS A 49 -34.33 10.98 -4.04
CA LYS A 49 -33.65 10.02 -4.92
C LYS A 49 -32.77 9.03 -4.14
N LYS A 50 -32.09 9.49 -3.08
CA LYS A 50 -31.27 8.63 -2.21
C LYS A 50 -32.13 7.60 -1.48
N ARG A 51 -33.28 8.01 -0.94
CA ARG A 51 -34.26 7.16 -0.23
C ARG A 51 -34.78 6.04 -1.12
N PHE A 52 -35.23 6.35 -2.33
CA PHE A 52 -35.78 5.36 -3.28
C PHE A 52 -34.72 4.63 -4.12
N GLY A 53 -33.42 4.86 -3.87
CA GLY A 53 -32.37 4.16 -4.60
C GLY A 53 -32.16 4.61 -6.06
N LEU A 54 -32.82 5.67 -6.52
CA LEU A 54 -32.82 6.14 -7.92
C LEU A 54 -31.57 6.94 -8.34
N LEU A 55 -30.54 7.03 -7.48
CA LEU A 55 -29.30 7.72 -7.82
C LEU A 55 -28.48 6.87 -8.80
N PRO A 56 -28.06 7.38 -9.97
CA PRO A 56 -27.28 6.61 -10.95
C PRO A 56 -25.96 6.07 -10.37
N CYS A 57 -25.37 6.76 -9.39
CA CYS A 57 -24.18 6.29 -8.69
C CYS A 57 -24.40 5.02 -7.86
N LYS A 58 -25.65 4.61 -7.58
CA LYS A 58 -25.94 3.33 -6.91
C LYS A 58 -25.85 2.15 -7.88
N ALA A 59 -26.15 2.30 -9.17
CA ALA A 59 -25.98 1.21 -10.13
C ALA A 59 -24.51 0.76 -10.23
N LEU A 60 -23.57 1.73 -10.22
CA LEU A 60 -22.13 1.46 -10.19
C LEU A 60 -21.63 0.90 -8.84
N LYS A 61 -22.34 1.14 -7.74
CA LYS A 61 -21.97 0.69 -6.39
C LYS A 61 -22.68 -0.60 -5.95
N ALA A 62 -23.85 -0.92 -6.50
CA ALA A 62 -24.59 -2.15 -6.19
C ALA A 62 -23.82 -3.40 -6.65
N SER A 63 -23.08 -3.29 -7.76
CA SER A 63 -22.13 -4.33 -8.21
C SER A 63 -20.86 -4.44 -7.34
N ARG A 64 -20.50 -3.39 -6.59
CA ARG A 64 -19.29 -3.33 -5.73
C ARG A 64 -19.59 -3.36 -4.22
N GLY A 65 -20.84 -3.58 -3.82
CA GLY A 65 -21.29 -3.56 -2.43
C GLY A 65 -21.03 -4.89 -1.72
N TYR A 66 -20.32 -4.85 -0.59
CA TYR A 66 -20.00 -5.97 0.31
C TYR A 66 -19.11 -7.13 -0.23
N ALA A 67 -19.32 -7.63 -1.45
CA ALA A 67 -18.56 -8.77 -1.97
C ALA A 67 -17.09 -8.44 -2.28
N GLY A 68 -16.80 -7.22 -2.76
CA GLY A 68 -15.43 -6.79 -3.09
C GLY A 68 -14.54 -6.61 -1.85
N ARG A 69 -15.09 -6.11 -0.74
CA ARG A 69 -14.30 -5.87 0.49
C ARG A 69 -13.87 -7.17 1.18
N LYS A 70 -14.73 -8.20 1.19
CA LYS A 70 -14.37 -9.50 1.78
C LYS A 70 -13.28 -10.21 0.97
N LYS A 71 -13.38 -10.19 -0.37
CA LYS A 71 -12.33 -10.77 -1.25
C LYS A 71 -10.99 -10.05 -1.09
N LEU A 72 -11.01 -8.74 -0.92
CA LEU A 72 -9.80 -7.95 -0.69
C LEU A 72 -9.19 -8.24 0.69
N LEU A 73 -10.01 -8.39 1.73
CA LEU A 73 -9.54 -8.83 3.06
C LEU A 73 -8.95 -10.25 3.03
N VAL A 74 -9.62 -11.20 2.37
CA VAL A 74 -9.12 -12.57 2.21
C VAL A 74 -7.81 -12.57 1.41
N GLY A 75 -7.72 -11.79 0.32
CA GLY A 75 -6.49 -11.63 -0.45
C GLY A 75 -5.35 -11.01 0.38
N PHE A 76 -5.65 -10.03 1.23
CA PHE A 76 -4.66 -9.42 2.12
C PHE A 76 -4.15 -10.40 3.18
N ILE A 77 -5.03 -11.21 3.76
CA ILE A 77 -4.65 -12.25 4.73
C ILE A 77 -3.77 -13.31 4.03
N LEU A 78 -4.14 -13.77 2.83
CA LEU A 78 -3.34 -14.71 2.05
C LEU A 78 -1.98 -14.13 1.65
N PHE A 79 -1.90 -12.83 1.36
CA PHE A 79 -0.64 -12.16 1.07
C PHE A 79 0.30 -12.12 2.29
N VAL A 80 -0.21 -11.77 3.48
CA VAL A 80 0.62 -11.74 4.70
C VAL A 80 1.10 -13.14 5.08
N VAL A 81 0.23 -14.14 5.00
CA VAL A 81 0.60 -15.54 5.28
C VAL A 81 1.60 -16.05 4.22
N GLY A 82 1.33 -15.79 2.94
CA GLY A 82 2.22 -16.18 1.83
C GLY A 82 3.58 -15.48 1.88
N TRP A 83 3.63 -14.20 2.27
CA TRP A 83 4.88 -13.46 2.47
C TRP A 83 5.71 -14.05 3.61
N LYS A 84 5.06 -14.46 4.71
CA LYS A 84 5.74 -15.14 5.83
C LYS A 84 6.31 -16.51 5.42
N ILE A 85 5.55 -17.32 4.69
CA ILE A 85 6.00 -18.64 4.23
C ILE A 85 7.09 -18.49 3.16
N GLY A 86 6.94 -17.56 2.22
CA GLY A 86 7.95 -17.27 1.20
C GLY A 86 9.26 -16.76 1.79
N GLY A 87 9.20 -15.92 2.83
CA GLY A 87 10.36 -15.51 3.59
C GLY A 87 11.05 -16.68 4.30
N LEU A 88 10.28 -17.60 4.89
CA LEU A 88 10.82 -18.82 5.53
C LEU A 88 11.52 -19.74 4.51
N VAL A 89 10.89 -20.00 3.37
CA VAL A 89 11.47 -20.86 2.31
C VAL A 89 12.69 -20.21 1.66
N LEU A 90 12.67 -18.88 1.49
CA LEU A 90 13.82 -18.16 0.97
C LEU A 90 14.97 -18.12 1.97
N TYR A 91 14.67 -17.98 3.27
CA TYR A 91 15.68 -18.10 4.33
C TYR A 91 16.33 -19.48 4.31
N ASP A 92 15.52 -20.55 4.28
CA ASP A 92 16.01 -21.93 4.21
C ASP A 92 16.81 -22.18 2.92
N LYS A 93 16.35 -21.68 1.76
CA LYS A 93 17.07 -21.84 0.49
C LYS A 93 18.34 -21.01 0.38
N ILE A 94 18.40 -19.83 1.01
CA ILE A 94 19.61 -18.99 1.03
C ILE A 94 20.61 -19.54 2.05
N SER A 95 20.15 -20.03 3.21
CA SER A 95 20.99 -20.73 4.21
C SER A 95 21.58 -21.99 3.59
N ASN A 96 20.72 -22.91 3.14
CA ASN A 96 21.15 -24.23 2.68
C ASN A 96 21.94 -24.20 1.36
N ARG A 97 21.91 -23.11 0.57
CA ARG A 97 22.80 -22.96 -0.61
C ARG A 97 24.19 -22.45 -0.28
N LEU A 98 24.34 -21.77 0.85
CA LEU A 98 25.65 -21.34 1.35
C LEU A 98 26.33 -22.46 2.16
N ASP A 99 25.57 -23.45 2.61
CA ASP A 99 26.06 -24.54 3.47
C ASP A 99 26.74 -25.70 2.72
N ASP A 100 26.52 -25.87 1.40
CA ASP A 100 27.11 -26.97 0.61
C ASP A 100 28.60 -26.76 0.25
N GLU A 101 29.13 -25.52 0.33
CA GLU A 101 30.55 -25.22 0.03
C GLU A 101 31.42 -25.02 1.29
N SER A 102 30.82 -24.79 2.45
CA SER A 102 31.53 -24.58 3.71
C SER A 102 30.73 -25.17 4.86
N GLY A 103 31.09 -26.36 5.35
CA GLY A 103 30.44 -27.05 6.47
C GLY A 103 30.64 -26.39 7.84
N GLU A 104 30.56 -25.05 7.93
CA GLU A 104 30.64 -24.27 9.16
C GLU A 104 29.50 -23.24 9.21
N GLU A 105 28.63 -23.32 10.22
CA GLU A 105 27.60 -22.31 10.50
C GLU A 105 28.27 -20.97 10.86
N ARG A 106 28.39 -20.06 9.90
CA ARG A 106 28.83 -18.67 10.14
C ARG A 106 27.72 -17.68 9.83
N TYR A 107 26.81 -17.50 10.78
CA TYR A 107 26.02 -16.28 10.86
C TYR A 107 26.97 -15.14 11.23
N PHE A 108 27.06 -14.10 10.38
CA PHE A 108 27.76 -12.83 10.62
C PHE A 108 28.34 -12.70 12.03
N GLU A 109 29.63 -12.98 12.22
CA GLU A 109 30.31 -12.55 13.43
C GLU A 109 30.27 -11.02 13.43
N ILE A 110 29.27 -10.44 14.09
CA ILE A 110 29.47 -9.15 14.74
C ILE A 110 30.63 -9.43 15.68
N ARG A 111 31.86 -9.04 15.32
CA ARG A 111 33.02 -9.15 16.20
C ARG A 111 32.59 -8.57 17.55
N GLU A 112 32.32 -9.45 18.51
CA GLU A 112 31.92 -9.00 19.83
C GLU A 112 33.01 -8.04 20.32
N PRO A 113 32.65 -6.88 20.88
CA PRO A 113 33.62 -5.86 21.29
C PRO A 113 34.68 -6.43 22.25
N LYS A 114 34.39 -7.55 22.93
CA LYS A 114 35.28 -8.26 23.84
C LYS A 114 36.50 -8.90 23.15
N ASN A 115 36.33 -9.46 21.94
CA ASN A 115 37.44 -10.08 21.22
C ASN A 115 38.36 -9.03 20.60
N GLN A 116 37.81 -7.89 20.14
CA GLN A 116 38.63 -6.77 19.68
C GLN A 116 39.43 -6.14 20.83
N PHE A 117 38.82 -6.02 22.03
CA PHE A 117 39.48 -5.51 23.23
C PHE A 117 40.63 -6.40 23.69
N ASN A 118 40.45 -7.72 23.66
CA ASN A 118 41.51 -8.68 24.00
C ASN A 118 42.67 -8.67 22.99
N ILE A 119 42.38 -8.51 21.70
CA ILE A 119 43.41 -8.38 20.64
C ILE A 119 44.17 -7.06 20.77
N PHE A 120 43.50 -5.96 21.11
CA PHE A 120 44.13 -4.65 21.33
C PHE A 120 45.03 -4.68 22.58
N LYS A 121 44.54 -5.28 23.67
CA LYS A 121 45.28 -5.45 24.92
C LYS A 121 46.51 -6.34 24.74
N SER A 122 46.39 -7.46 24.02
CA SER A 122 47.55 -8.32 23.73
C SER A 122 48.62 -7.65 22.87
N LYS A 123 48.23 -6.63 22.07
CA LYS A 123 49.13 -5.88 21.21
C LYS A 123 49.84 -4.75 21.98
N GLU A 124 49.14 -4.07 22.89
CA GLU A 124 49.75 -3.14 23.85
C GLU A 124 50.73 -3.86 24.80
N ASP A 125 50.39 -5.08 25.26
CA ASP A 125 51.25 -5.89 26.11
C ASP A 125 52.50 -6.40 25.36
N SER A 126 52.39 -6.72 24.06
CA SER A 126 53.55 -7.12 23.24
C SER A 126 54.48 -5.94 22.93
N ASP A 127 53.91 -4.76 22.64
CA ASP A 127 54.68 -3.57 22.29
C ASP A 127 55.37 -2.97 23.52
N SER A 128 54.75 -3.04 24.71
CA SER A 128 55.39 -2.66 25.97
C SER A 128 56.47 -3.64 26.41
N THR A 129 56.34 -4.93 26.08
CA THR A 129 57.38 -5.93 26.36
C THR A 129 58.55 -5.83 25.38
N ALA A 130 58.31 -5.40 24.13
CA ALA A 130 59.37 -5.17 23.14
C ALA A 130 60.22 -3.93 23.48
N ASN A 131 59.58 -2.84 23.91
CA ASN A 131 60.27 -1.58 24.22
C ASN A 131 61.08 -1.62 25.53
N ASN A 132 60.82 -2.59 26.41
CA ASN A 132 61.56 -2.75 27.66
C ASN A 132 62.84 -3.63 27.52
N ASN A 133 63.07 -4.20 26.34
CA ASN A 133 64.23 -5.05 26.05
C ASN A 133 65.23 -4.41 25.07
N GLU A 134 64.92 -3.21 24.56
CA GLU A 134 65.89 -2.36 23.85
C GLU A 134 66.63 -1.45 24.83
N GLU A 135 67.39 -2.06 25.73
CA GLU A 135 68.49 -1.41 26.44
C GLU A 135 69.72 -1.46 25.51
N VAL A 136 69.84 -0.48 24.61
CA VAL A 136 71.04 -0.31 23.76
C VAL A 136 71.85 0.87 24.26
N ASP A 137 73.08 0.52 24.64
CA ASP A 137 74.09 1.28 25.37
C ASP A 137 74.31 2.74 24.93
N PRO A 138 74.43 3.69 25.90
CA PRO A 138 74.84 5.05 25.63
C PRO A 138 76.38 5.11 25.57
N LYS A 139 77.01 4.77 24.43
CA LYS A 139 78.44 5.03 24.17
C LYS A 139 78.84 4.62 22.74
N THR A 140 78.81 5.57 21.81
CA THR A 140 79.94 5.96 20.94
C THR A 140 79.47 6.98 19.92
N PHE A 141 79.53 8.23 20.38
CA PHE A 141 79.61 9.43 19.56
C PHE A 141 80.97 9.46 18.85
N LYS A 142 80.99 9.45 17.52
CA LYS A 142 82.08 10.01 16.71
C LYS A 142 81.49 10.72 15.50
N LEU A 143 81.54 12.06 15.58
CA LEU A 143 81.50 12.96 14.44
C LEU A 143 82.83 12.81 13.71
N ASP A 144 82.81 12.53 12.42
CA ASP A 144 83.89 12.93 11.53
C ASP A 144 83.23 13.45 10.23
N THR A 145 83.20 14.77 10.15
CA THR A 145 83.02 15.61 8.97
C THR A 145 84.35 15.77 8.25
N ASP A 146 84.25 16.04 6.95
CA ASP A 146 85.21 16.68 6.03
C ASP A 146 85.98 15.75 5.05
N ASP A 147 85.86 16.18 3.78
CA ASP A 147 86.37 15.73 2.47
C ASP A 147 85.66 14.59 1.71
#